data_AF-A0A7X3HIG3-F1
#
_entry.id   AF-A0A7X3HIG3-F1
#
_cell.length_a   1.000
_cell.length_b   1.000
_cell.length_c   1.000
_cell.angle_alpha   90.00
_cell.angle_beta   90.00
_cell.angle_gamma   90.00
#
_symmetry.space_group_name_H-M   'P 1'
#
loop_
_entity.id
_entity.type
_entity.pdbx_description
1 polymer ?
#
loop_
_entity_poly.entity_id
_entity_poly.type
_entity_poly.pdbx_seq_one_letter_code
_entity_poly.pdbx_strand_id
1 'polypeptide(L)'
;MEDESAKLSGGARVVRLGAIGAVVLGVTAGFAYAGGWLTPGRLTQTTVIDGFEAQNGTHIGFRRNHAKGLCAAGWFDSTGEGATFSKADVLASGRVPVIGRFAFAGGMPFIPDSPGLVRSLALQFKPPHGQEWRTAMIDLPLFPVANVQAFYAQMIASIPDRNTGKPDPEKMQAFKAAHPETVAAMAVIGKRAVSSGFSNDTYNALDTFEFVDKDGRSVPVRWSAVPAQPFSPAAPQDKQDPNYLFDALIADAAHHPLTWKMVATIGQPGDPVSPDLPWPEDRQHIDLGTVTLDKLTSEDVGPCTDINFDPTVLPAGISTSADAIPSARSAAYSRSFMLREKERAAKPPSAVTETDVLAGGKS
;
A
#
# COMPACT_ATOMS: atom_id res chain seq x y z
N MET A 1 -51.64 -34.63 29.56
CA MET A 1 -52.45 -34.63 28.33
C MET A 1 -51.73 -33.72 27.36
N GLU A 2 -51.23 -34.31 26.30
CA GLU A 2 -50.24 -33.76 25.38
C GLU A 2 -50.72 -32.45 24.74
N ASP A 3 -49.80 -31.51 24.63
CA ASP A 3 -49.92 -30.25 23.90
C ASP A 3 -50.11 -30.59 22.41
N GLU A 4 -51.37 -30.60 21.96
CA GLU A 4 -51.72 -30.88 20.57
C GLU A 4 -51.31 -29.67 19.71
N SER A 5 -50.04 -29.64 19.33
CA SER A 5 -49.48 -28.62 18.45
C SER A 5 -50.32 -28.52 17.18
N ALA A 6 -51.07 -27.42 17.05
CA ALA A 6 -51.99 -27.20 15.94
C ALA A 6 -51.25 -27.32 14.61
N LYS A 7 -51.53 -28.41 13.86
CA LYS A 7 -50.89 -28.68 12.58
C LYS A 7 -51.27 -27.59 11.57
N LEU A 8 -50.27 -26.89 11.05
CA LEU A 8 -50.44 -25.87 10.01
C LEU A 8 -51.27 -26.41 8.83
N SER A 9 -52.22 -25.61 8.34
CA SER A 9 -52.98 -25.94 7.12
C SER A 9 -52.07 -26.03 5.89
N GLY A 10 -52.48 -26.77 4.86
CA GLY A 10 -51.70 -26.91 3.62
C GLY A 10 -51.34 -25.57 2.98
N GLY A 11 -52.29 -24.63 2.93
CA GLY A 11 -52.06 -23.27 2.42
C GLY A 11 -51.05 -22.47 3.27
N ALA A 12 -51.14 -22.56 4.60
CA ALA A 12 -50.19 -21.89 5.50
C ALA A 12 -48.76 -22.44 5.35
N ARG A 13 -48.61 -23.74 5.08
CA ARG A 13 -47.29 -24.34 4.78
C ARG A 13 -46.73 -23.84 3.47
N VAL A 14 -47.54 -23.76 2.40
CA VAL A 14 -47.10 -23.26 1.09
C VAL A 14 -46.64 -21.81 1.19
N VAL A 15 -47.40 -20.94 1.87
CA VAL A 15 -47.02 -19.53 2.06
C VAL A 15 -45.71 -19.40 2.84
N ARG A 16 -45.54 -20.15 3.94
CA ARG A 16 -44.31 -20.11 4.74
C ARG A 16 -43.10 -20.64 3.97
N LEU A 17 -43.24 -21.76 3.25
CA LEU A 17 -42.16 -22.30 2.42
C LEU A 17 -41.81 -21.37 1.26
N GLY A 18 -42.81 -20.71 0.66
CA GLY A 18 -42.60 -19.67 -0.36
C GLY A 18 -41.82 -18.47 0.19
N ALA A 19 -42.16 -18.00 1.39
CA ALA A 19 -41.45 -16.91 2.05
C ALA A 19 -39.99 -17.29 2.39
N ILE A 20 -39.77 -18.49 2.93
CA ILE A 20 -38.41 -19.00 3.20
C ILE A 20 -37.62 -19.12 1.89
N GLY A 21 -38.22 -19.69 0.84
CA GLY A 21 -37.60 -19.80 -0.48
C GLY A 21 -37.21 -18.44 -1.05
N ALA A 22 -38.07 -17.42 -0.93
CA ALA A 22 -37.78 -16.06 -1.37
C ALA A 22 -36.61 -15.43 -0.59
N VAL A 23 -36.54 -15.63 0.73
CA VAL A 23 -35.42 -15.15 1.56
C VAL A 23 -34.11 -15.83 1.15
N VAL A 24 -34.11 -17.17 1.01
CA VAL A 24 -32.91 -17.91 0.60
C VAL A 24 -32.46 -17.47 -0.79
N LEU A 25 -33.37 -17.37 -1.76
CA LEU A 25 -33.06 -16.88 -3.10
C LEU A 25 -32.50 -15.45 -3.07
N GLY A 26 -33.08 -14.55 -2.27
CA GLY A 26 -32.59 -13.19 -2.11
C GLY A 26 -31.17 -13.14 -1.54
N VAL A 27 -30.88 -13.93 -0.50
CA VAL A 27 -29.54 -14.03 0.09
C VAL A 27 -28.55 -14.63 -0.90
N THR A 28 -28.90 -15.73 -1.58
CA THR A 28 -28.05 -16.37 -2.60
C THR A 28 -27.76 -15.43 -3.77
N ALA A 29 -28.76 -14.71 -4.27
CA ALA A 29 -28.58 -13.70 -5.31
C ALA A 29 -27.68 -12.54 -4.83
N GLY A 30 -27.86 -12.10 -3.58
CA GLY A 30 -26.98 -11.11 -2.94
C GLY A 30 -25.52 -11.57 -2.88
N PHE A 31 -25.27 -12.82 -2.49
CA PHE A 31 -23.92 -13.41 -2.50
C PHE A 31 -23.35 -13.55 -3.90
N ALA A 32 -24.14 -14.01 -4.88
CA ALA A 32 -23.70 -14.13 -6.28
C ALA A 32 -23.35 -12.76 -6.88
N TYR A 33 -24.15 -11.72 -6.57
CA TYR A 33 -23.87 -10.35 -6.99
C TYR A 33 -22.62 -9.78 -6.30
N ALA A 34 -22.53 -9.88 -4.97
CA ALA A 34 -21.40 -9.37 -4.19
C ALA A 34 -20.09 -10.07 -4.56
N GLY A 35 -20.14 -11.38 -4.80
CA GLY A 35 -19.02 -12.21 -5.28
C GLY A 35 -18.63 -11.96 -6.74
N GLY A 36 -19.35 -11.08 -7.45
CA GLY A 36 -19.04 -10.72 -8.83
C GLY A 36 -19.47 -11.74 -9.88
N TRP A 37 -20.17 -12.80 -9.51
CA TRP A 37 -20.56 -13.89 -10.42
C TRP A 37 -21.50 -13.43 -11.54
N LEU A 38 -22.20 -12.31 -11.31
CA LEU A 38 -23.10 -11.68 -12.27
C LEU A 38 -22.49 -10.44 -12.96
N THR A 39 -21.21 -10.12 -12.70
CA THR A 39 -20.53 -8.94 -13.26
C THR A 39 -19.14 -9.29 -13.81
N PRO A 40 -19.07 -9.96 -14.98
CA PRO A 40 -17.80 -10.49 -15.52
C PRO A 40 -16.72 -9.44 -15.82
N GLY A 41 -17.10 -8.15 -15.97
CA GLY A 41 -16.16 -7.04 -16.15
C GLY A 41 -15.66 -6.40 -14.84
N ARG A 42 -16.14 -6.84 -13.67
CA ARG A 42 -15.74 -6.26 -12.38
C ARG A 42 -14.36 -6.77 -11.97
N LEU A 43 -13.42 -5.86 -11.74
CA LEU A 43 -12.14 -6.23 -11.14
C LEU A 43 -12.35 -6.73 -9.71
N THR A 44 -11.88 -7.95 -9.46
CA THR A 44 -11.89 -8.57 -8.13
C THR A 44 -10.47 -8.56 -7.55
N GLN A 45 -10.36 -8.70 -6.23
CA GLN A 45 -9.05 -8.90 -5.57
C GLN A 45 -8.26 -10.07 -6.15
N THR A 46 -8.94 -11.15 -6.56
CA THR A 46 -8.30 -12.30 -7.20
C THR A 46 -7.74 -11.92 -8.56
N THR A 47 -8.55 -11.29 -9.41
CA THR A 47 -8.12 -10.84 -10.75
C THR A 47 -6.91 -9.93 -10.69
N VAL A 48 -6.88 -8.98 -9.74
CA VAL A 48 -5.73 -8.08 -9.57
C VAL A 48 -4.48 -8.85 -9.13
N ILE A 49 -4.62 -9.77 -8.18
CA ILE A 49 -3.49 -10.59 -7.70
C ILE A 49 -2.98 -11.56 -8.77
N ASP A 50 -3.86 -12.19 -9.53
CA ASP A 50 -3.50 -13.06 -10.65
C ASP A 50 -2.72 -12.25 -11.72
N GLY A 51 -3.09 -10.98 -11.94
CA GLY A 51 -2.34 -10.08 -12.81
C GLY A 51 -0.92 -9.79 -12.32
N PHE A 52 -0.73 -9.59 -11.01
CA PHE A 52 0.61 -9.43 -10.43
C PHE A 52 1.46 -10.69 -10.62
N GLU A 53 0.88 -11.87 -10.40
CA GLU A 53 1.56 -13.16 -10.62
C GLU A 53 1.85 -13.39 -12.11
N ALA A 54 0.95 -13.00 -13.02
CA ALA A 54 1.18 -13.10 -14.45
C ALA A 54 2.33 -12.19 -14.92
N GLN A 55 2.47 -11.02 -14.31
CA GLN A 55 3.54 -10.07 -14.63
C GLN A 55 4.90 -10.48 -14.04
N ASN A 56 4.93 -11.01 -12.82
CA ASN A 56 6.17 -11.19 -12.05
C ASN A 56 6.55 -12.67 -11.83
N GLY A 57 5.68 -13.60 -12.18
CA GLY A 57 5.73 -14.99 -11.75
C GLY A 57 5.12 -15.20 -10.36
N THR A 58 4.83 -16.46 -10.03
CA THR A 58 4.38 -16.87 -8.70
C THR A 58 5.59 -17.15 -7.82
N HIS A 59 5.70 -16.42 -6.69
CA HIS A 59 6.78 -16.57 -5.72
C HIS A 59 6.20 -16.97 -4.36
N ILE A 60 6.36 -18.24 -4.00
CA ILE A 60 5.70 -18.84 -2.83
C ILE A 60 6.07 -18.13 -1.53
N GLY A 61 5.06 -17.74 -0.76
CA GLY A 61 5.21 -17.10 0.54
C GLY A 61 5.68 -15.64 0.51
N PHE A 62 6.04 -15.09 -0.66
CA PHE A 62 6.37 -13.68 -0.81
C PHE A 62 5.14 -12.84 -1.14
N ARG A 63 5.22 -11.54 -0.84
CA ARG A 63 4.20 -10.57 -1.26
C ARG A 63 4.15 -10.51 -2.79
N ARG A 64 2.93 -10.44 -3.35
CA ARG A 64 2.73 -10.41 -4.82
C ARG A 64 3.15 -9.11 -5.49
N ASN A 65 3.27 -8.06 -4.70
CA ASN A 65 3.94 -6.81 -5.05
C ASN A 65 4.74 -6.37 -3.83
N HIS A 66 5.78 -5.58 -4.05
CA HIS A 66 6.75 -5.23 -3.03
C HIS A 66 7.45 -6.42 -2.39
N ALA A 67 7.83 -7.42 -3.20
CA ALA A 67 8.30 -8.73 -2.73
C ALA A 67 9.66 -8.67 -2.01
N LYS A 68 10.60 -7.86 -2.50
CA LYS A 68 11.92 -7.65 -1.87
C LYS A 68 11.86 -6.49 -0.89
N GLY A 69 12.18 -6.73 0.39
CA GLY A 69 12.11 -5.71 1.42
C GLY A 69 12.82 -6.05 2.71
N LEU A 70 12.80 -5.08 3.63
CA LEU A 70 13.48 -5.12 4.93
C LEU A 70 12.56 -4.51 6.00
N CYS A 71 12.43 -5.17 7.15
CA CYS A 71 11.62 -4.67 8.25
C CYS A 71 12.37 -3.59 9.04
N ALA A 72 11.62 -2.63 9.58
CA ALA A 72 12.12 -1.60 10.47
C ALA A 72 11.23 -1.46 11.71
N ALA A 73 11.77 -0.94 12.80
CA ALA A 73 11.02 -0.56 13.98
C ALA A 73 11.60 0.74 14.56
N GLY A 74 10.75 1.45 15.30
CA GLY A 74 11.12 2.68 16.00
C GLY A 74 9.88 3.39 16.53
N TRP A 75 9.83 4.72 16.38
CA TRP A 75 8.76 5.55 16.93
C TRP A 75 8.42 6.75 16.06
N PHE A 76 7.24 7.30 16.31
CA PHE A 76 6.75 8.56 15.78
C PHE A 76 6.59 9.54 16.93
N ASP A 77 7.31 10.65 16.88
CA ASP A 77 7.17 11.78 17.78
C ASP A 77 6.24 12.81 17.13
N SER A 78 4.96 12.82 17.51
CA SER A 78 3.98 13.75 16.98
C SER A 78 4.13 15.14 17.60
N THR A 79 4.08 16.16 16.75
CA THR A 79 4.09 17.58 17.16
C THR A 79 2.78 18.00 17.83
N GLY A 80 1.68 17.32 17.52
CA GLY A 80 0.33 17.73 17.91
C GLY A 80 -0.34 18.71 16.92
N GLU A 81 0.35 19.22 15.90
CA GLU A 81 -0.24 20.21 14.97
C GLU A 81 -1.41 19.63 14.17
N GLY A 82 -1.34 18.33 13.83
CA GLY A 82 -2.39 17.60 13.12
C GLY A 82 -3.72 17.54 13.88
N ALA A 83 -3.71 17.68 15.22
CA ALA A 83 -4.91 17.66 16.05
C ALA A 83 -5.88 18.83 15.76
N THR A 84 -5.41 19.88 15.07
CA THR A 84 -6.26 20.99 14.60
C THR A 84 -7.21 20.56 13.48
N PHE A 85 -6.81 19.57 12.68
CA PHE A 85 -7.53 19.11 11.49
C PHE A 85 -8.19 17.73 11.67
N SER A 86 -7.68 16.93 12.60
CA SER A 86 -8.11 15.55 12.81
C SER A 86 -8.23 15.24 14.30
N LYS A 87 -9.26 14.46 14.65
CA LYS A 87 -9.40 13.91 16.01
C LYS A 87 -8.61 12.61 16.24
N ALA A 88 -7.77 12.19 15.31
CA ALA A 88 -7.02 10.94 15.44
C ALA A 88 -5.98 11.01 16.55
N ASP A 89 -6.03 10.06 17.47
CA ASP A 89 -5.14 10.03 18.66
C ASP A 89 -3.65 10.01 18.29
N VAL A 90 -3.29 9.40 17.15
CA VAL A 90 -1.91 9.36 16.64
C VAL A 90 -1.35 10.74 16.29
N LEU A 91 -2.21 11.74 16.06
CA LEU A 91 -1.84 13.12 15.73
C LEU A 91 -1.87 14.07 16.94
N ALA A 92 -2.23 13.56 18.13
CA ALA A 92 -2.03 14.30 19.37
C ALA A 92 -0.55 14.28 19.76
N SER A 93 -0.07 15.33 20.42
CA SER A 93 1.32 15.41 20.84
C SER A 93 1.70 14.23 21.74
N GLY A 94 2.79 13.55 21.40
CA GLY A 94 3.22 12.35 22.09
C GLY A 94 4.07 11.44 21.23
N ARG A 95 4.44 10.29 21.78
CA ARG A 95 5.25 9.28 21.11
C ARG A 95 4.45 8.00 20.87
N VAL A 96 4.51 7.49 19.64
CA VAL A 96 3.79 6.29 19.20
C VAL A 96 4.78 5.27 18.63
N PRO A 97 4.76 4.00 19.07
CA PRO A 97 5.54 2.94 18.43
C PRO A 97 5.20 2.76 16.95
N VAL A 98 6.24 2.54 16.14
CA VAL A 98 6.12 2.33 14.69
C VAL A 98 6.80 1.03 14.28
N ILE A 99 6.11 0.23 13.47
CA ILE A 99 6.72 -0.83 12.67
C ILE A 99 6.72 -0.38 11.21
N GLY A 100 7.88 -0.43 10.58
CA GLY A 100 8.08 -0.04 9.20
C GLY A 100 8.49 -1.18 8.29
N ARG A 101 8.42 -0.94 6.98
CA ARG A 101 9.00 -1.81 5.97
C ARG A 101 9.47 -1.02 4.76
N PHE A 102 10.74 -1.18 4.41
CA PHE A 102 11.31 -0.73 3.14
C PHE A 102 11.17 -1.82 2.10
N ALA A 103 10.91 -1.46 0.83
CA ALA A 103 10.87 -2.41 -0.27
C ALA A 103 11.00 -1.74 -1.64
N PHE A 104 11.31 -2.53 -2.66
CA PHE A 104 11.09 -2.14 -4.06
C PHE A 104 9.72 -2.57 -4.52
N ALA A 105 9.04 -1.78 -5.35
CA ALA A 105 7.86 -2.24 -6.08
C ALA A 105 8.23 -3.38 -7.05
N GLY A 106 7.24 -4.22 -7.37
CA GLY A 106 7.40 -5.44 -8.16
C GLY A 106 7.21 -6.71 -7.32
N GLY A 107 6.88 -7.80 -8.01
CA GLY A 107 6.60 -9.11 -7.40
C GLY A 107 7.81 -10.05 -7.33
N MET A 108 8.97 -9.64 -7.83
CA MET A 108 10.19 -10.48 -7.84
C MET A 108 10.98 -10.31 -6.52
N PRO A 109 11.07 -11.35 -5.67
CA PRO A 109 11.71 -11.24 -4.36
C PRO A 109 13.24 -11.11 -4.40
N PHE A 110 13.88 -11.54 -5.49
CA PHE A 110 15.33 -11.48 -5.70
C PHE A 110 15.72 -10.51 -6.82
N ILE A 111 14.87 -9.50 -7.11
CA ILE A 111 15.20 -8.46 -8.07
C ILE A 111 16.52 -7.78 -7.67
N PRO A 112 17.50 -7.61 -8.57
CA PRO A 112 18.69 -6.83 -8.28
C PRO A 112 18.32 -5.38 -8.00
N ASP A 113 18.97 -4.79 -7.01
CA ASP A 113 18.78 -3.41 -6.63
C ASP A 113 19.11 -2.47 -7.80
N SER A 114 18.32 -1.40 -7.91
CA SER A 114 18.53 -0.37 -8.92
C SER A 114 17.86 0.91 -8.47
N PRO A 115 18.51 2.08 -8.65
CA PRO A 115 17.93 3.36 -8.25
C PRO A 115 16.68 3.70 -9.09
N GLY A 116 16.52 3.07 -10.27
CA GLY A 116 15.34 3.26 -11.10
C GLY A 116 14.09 2.49 -10.63
N LEU A 117 14.24 1.54 -9.71
CA LEU A 117 13.10 0.84 -9.13
C LEU A 117 12.37 1.75 -8.15
N VAL A 118 11.03 1.74 -8.21
CA VAL A 118 10.20 2.46 -7.24
C VAL A 118 10.44 1.89 -5.85
N ARG A 119 10.78 2.75 -4.89
CA ARG A 119 10.95 2.38 -3.49
C ARG A 119 9.70 2.69 -2.70
N SER A 120 9.49 1.94 -1.62
CA SER A 120 8.35 2.09 -0.72
C SER A 120 8.77 2.11 0.74
N LEU A 121 8.06 2.92 1.52
CA LEU A 121 8.07 2.90 2.97
C LEU A 121 6.63 2.71 3.45
N ALA A 122 6.37 1.56 4.07
CA ALA A 122 5.10 1.30 4.72
C ALA A 122 5.27 1.42 6.24
N LEU A 123 4.34 2.07 6.94
CA LEU A 123 4.41 2.31 8.37
C LEU A 123 3.10 1.86 9.04
N GLN A 124 3.21 1.22 10.21
CA GLN A 124 2.12 0.99 11.14
C GLN A 124 2.41 1.79 12.40
N PHE A 125 1.58 2.80 12.66
CA PHE A 125 1.57 3.53 13.91
C PHE A 125 0.62 2.85 14.88
N LYS A 126 1.09 2.55 16.10
CA LYS A 126 0.32 1.81 17.10
C LYS A 126 0.25 2.56 18.42
N PRO A 127 -0.62 3.58 18.55
CA PRO A 127 -0.78 4.32 19.80
C PRO A 127 -1.23 3.36 20.93
N PRO A 128 -0.70 3.47 22.16
CA PRO A 128 -1.00 2.52 23.25
C PRO A 128 -2.49 2.35 23.59
N HIS A 129 -3.28 3.40 23.39
CA HIS A 129 -4.72 3.44 23.71
C HIS A 129 -5.57 3.96 22.54
N GLY A 130 -5.05 3.88 21.32
CA GLY A 130 -5.72 4.42 20.13
C GLY A 130 -5.87 3.37 19.03
N GLN A 131 -6.53 3.80 17.96
CA GLN A 131 -6.65 2.98 16.74
C GLN A 131 -5.35 3.03 15.94
N GLU A 132 -5.04 1.93 15.25
CA GLU A 132 -3.88 1.88 14.37
C GLU A 132 -4.07 2.80 13.16
N TRP A 133 -2.97 3.39 12.72
CA TRP A 133 -2.87 4.04 11.42
C TRP A 133 -1.84 3.28 10.60
N ARG A 134 -2.22 2.81 9.40
CA ARG A 134 -1.31 2.14 8.48
C ARG A 134 -1.17 2.97 7.22
N THR A 135 0.08 3.18 6.79
CA THR A 135 0.41 3.86 5.54
C THR A 135 1.18 2.90 4.64
N ALA A 136 1.02 3.10 3.35
CA ALA A 136 1.81 2.42 2.33
C ALA A 136 2.19 3.44 1.26
N MET A 137 3.38 4.01 1.42
CA MET A 137 3.89 5.15 0.67
C MET A 137 4.99 4.70 -0.30
N ILE A 138 5.16 5.44 -1.39
CA ILE A 138 6.21 5.17 -2.41
C ILE A 138 6.93 6.44 -2.82
N ASP A 139 8.09 6.30 -3.45
CA ASP A 139 8.97 7.40 -3.86
C ASP A 139 8.54 8.16 -5.13
N LEU A 140 7.38 7.81 -5.70
CA LEU A 140 6.80 8.57 -6.80
C LEU A 140 6.16 9.87 -6.26
N PRO A 141 6.20 10.98 -7.01
CA PRO A 141 5.47 12.19 -6.65
C PRO A 141 3.96 12.10 -6.95
N LEU A 142 3.56 11.24 -7.89
CA LEU A 142 2.19 11.01 -8.35
C LEU A 142 1.99 9.52 -8.63
N PHE A 143 0.73 9.07 -8.57
CA PHE A 143 0.42 7.73 -9.03
C PHE A 143 0.39 7.69 -10.57
N PRO A 144 0.91 6.66 -11.25
CA PRO A 144 0.97 6.64 -12.72
C PRO A 144 -0.39 6.61 -13.44
N VAL A 145 -1.47 6.32 -12.72
CA VAL A 145 -2.80 6.03 -13.27
C VAL A 145 -3.87 6.65 -12.39
N ALA A 146 -4.97 7.08 -13.01
CA ALA A 146 -6.04 7.78 -12.30
C ALA A 146 -6.96 6.84 -11.48
N ASN A 147 -6.99 5.55 -11.80
CA ASN A 147 -7.91 4.60 -11.19
C ASN A 147 -7.41 3.15 -11.30
N VAL A 148 -8.14 2.25 -10.64
CA VAL A 148 -7.83 0.82 -10.54
C VAL A 148 -7.93 0.10 -11.88
N GLN A 149 -8.84 0.51 -12.76
CA GLN A 149 -8.99 -0.07 -14.09
C GLN A 149 -7.78 0.26 -14.97
N ALA A 150 -7.33 1.50 -14.94
CA ALA A 150 -6.10 1.93 -15.61
C ALA A 150 -4.86 1.24 -15.01
N PHE A 151 -4.80 1.07 -13.68
CA PHE A 151 -3.74 0.29 -13.02
C PHE A 151 -3.69 -1.15 -13.55
N TYR A 152 -4.85 -1.83 -13.58
CA TYR A 152 -4.93 -3.19 -14.08
C TYR A 152 -4.57 -3.28 -15.56
N ALA A 153 -5.08 -2.37 -16.39
CA ALA A 153 -4.75 -2.32 -17.82
C ALA A 153 -3.25 -2.11 -18.04
N GLN A 154 -2.61 -1.21 -17.28
CA GLN A 154 -1.17 -0.99 -17.31
C GLN A 154 -0.40 -2.27 -16.93
N MET A 155 -0.81 -2.95 -15.87
CA MET A 155 -0.19 -4.18 -15.40
C MET A 155 -0.27 -5.27 -16.48
N ILE A 156 -1.44 -5.48 -17.09
CA ILE A 156 -1.62 -6.45 -18.18
C ILE A 156 -0.79 -6.08 -19.42
N ALA A 157 -0.75 -4.81 -19.81
CA ALA A 157 0.09 -4.34 -20.92
C ALA A 157 1.60 -4.48 -20.61
N SER A 158 1.97 -4.56 -19.33
CA SER A 158 3.34 -4.69 -18.86
C SER A 158 3.78 -6.14 -18.64
N ILE A 159 2.92 -7.14 -18.91
CA ILE A 159 3.30 -8.55 -18.80
C ILE A 159 4.42 -8.84 -19.83
N PRO A 160 5.57 -9.37 -19.40
CA PRO A 160 6.64 -9.73 -20.31
C PRO A 160 6.22 -10.82 -21.30
N ASP A 161 6.50 -10.63 -22.58
CA ASP A 161 6.38 -11.68 -23.58
C ASP A 161 7.38 -12.81 -23.27
N ARG A 162 6.95 -14.07 -23.43
CA ARG A 162 7.74 -15.24 -23.06
C ARG A 162 9.02 -15.40 -23.88
N ASN A 163 9.03 -14.91 -25.12
CA ASN A 163 10.18 -15.05 -26.01
C ASN A 163 11.19 -13.93 -25.78
N THR A 164 10.71 -12.71 -25.53
CA THR A 164 11.57 -11.51 -25.42
C THR A 164 11.94 -11.14 -23.99
N GLY A 165 11.19 -11.61 -22.99
CA GLY A 165 11.34 -11.22 -21.59
C GLY A 165 11.01 -9.74 -21.33
N LYS A 166 10.34 -9.06 -22.26
CA LYS A 166 10.00 -7.64 -22.18
C LYS A 166 8.51 -7.42 -22.47
N PRO A 167 7.90 -6.32 -21.98
CA PRO A 167 6.55 -5.94 -22.37
C PRO A 167 6.43 -5.80 -23.89
N ASP A 168 5.28 -6.21 -24.41
CA ASP A 168 4.92 -6.04 -25.82
C ASP A 168 4.77 -4.54 -26.15
N PRO A 169 5.59 -3.98 -27.07
CA PRO A 169 5.52 -2.58 -27.42
C PRO A 169 4.15 -2.14 -27.95
N GLU A 170 3.44 -2.99 -28.71
CA GLU A 170 2.14 -2.63 -29.29
C GLU A 170 1.07 -2.53 -28.20
N LYS A 171 1.05 -3.47 -27.26
CA LYS A 171 0.13 -3.41 -26.11
C LYS A 171 0.39 -2.19 -25.24
N MET A 172 1.66 -1.86 -25.02
CA MET A 172 2.04 -0.68 -24.25
C MET A 172 1.63 0.62 -24.97
N GLN A 173 1.77 0.69 -26.30
CA GLN A 173 1.30 1.84 -27.08
C GLN A 173 -0.23 1.95 -27.07
N ALA A 174 -0.95 0.83 -27.22
CA ALA A 174 -2.41 0.81 -27.14
C ALA A 174 -2.90 1.28 -25.76
N PHE A 175 -2.26 0.84 -24.68
CA PHE A 175 -2.54 1.32 -23.33
C PHE A 175 -2.32 2.85 -23.22
N LYS A 176 -1.17 3.36 -23.66
CA LYS A 176 -0.88 4.81 -23.60
C LYS A 176 -1.86 5.64 -24.43
N ALA A 177 -2.31 5.14 -25.58
CA ALA A 177 -3.31 5.80 -26.41
C ALA A 177 -4.69 5.84 -25.74
N ALA A 178 -5.06 4.78 -25.01
CA ALA A 178 -6.30 4.72 -24.25
C ALA A 178 -6.25 5.52 -22.93
N HIS A 179 -5.05 5.79 -22.41
CA HIS A 179 -4.80 6.45 -21.13
C HIS A 179 -3.84 7.66 -21.27
N PRO A 180 -4.25 8.74 -21.95
CA PRO A 180 -3.43 9.94 -22.09
C PRO A 180 -3.11 10.61 -20.74
N GLU A 181 -3.97 10.44 -19.73
CA GLU A 181 -3.71 10.88 -18.34
C GLU A 181 -2.46 10.22 -17.75
N THR A 182 -2.24 8.93 -18.01
CA THR A 182 -1.04 8.23 -17.59
C THR A 182 0.22 8.76 -18.27
N VAL A 183 0.13 9.15 -19.55
CA VAL A 183 1.26 9.75 -20.25
C VAL A 183 1.65 11.08 -19.59
N ALA A 184 0.67 11.90 -19.21
CA ALA A 184 0.90 13.16 -18.51
C ALA A 184 1.52 12.93 -17.12
N ALA A 185 0.96 12.02 -16.32
CA ALA A 185 1.49 11.67 -15.01
C ALA A 185 2.93 11.14 -15.08
N MET A 186 3.22 10.25 -16.03
CA MET A 186 4.56 9.70 -16.25
C MET A 186 5.57 10.77 -16.70
N ALA A 187 5.15 11.80 -17.43
CA ALA A 187 6.02 12.93 -17.78
C ALA A 187 6.41 13.78 -16.55
N VAL A 188 5.55 13.86 -15.53
CA VAL A 188 5.88 14.49 -14.25
C VAL A 188 6.79 13.57 -13.42
N ILE A 189 6.42 12.30 -13.29
CA ILE A 189 7.22 11.29 -12.56
C ILE A 189 8.63 11.20 -13.12
N GLY A 190 8.81 11.23 -14.45
CA GLY A 190 10.11 11.16 -15.11
C GLY A 190 11.06 12.32 -14.82
N LYS A 191 10.57 13.43 -14.27
CA LYS A 191 11.39 14.60 -13.87
C LYS A 191 11.87 14.52 -12.42
N ARG A 192 11.41 13.53 -11.64
CA ARG A 192 11.78 13.42 -10.23
C ARG A 192 13.29 13.20 -10.08
N ALA A 193 13.87 13.77 -9.04
CA ALA A 193 15.21 13.43 -8.62
C ALA A 193 15.21 12.02 -8.01
N VAL A 194 16.19 11.20 -8.36
CA VAL A 194 16.35 9.84 -7.81
C VAL A 194 17.41 9.90 -6.72
N SER A 195 17.04 9.57 -5.49
CA SER A 195 17.96 9.60 -4.35
C SER A 195 18.93 8.41 -4.36
N SER A 196 20.03 8.52 -3.62
CA SER A 196 21.09 7.52 -3.55
C SER A 196 20.67 6.22 -2.85
N GLY A 197 19.70 6.28 -1.95
CA GLY A 197 19.25 5.11 -1.20
C GLY A 197 17.95 5.38 -0.45
N PHE A 198 17.49 4.39 0.32
CA PHE A 198 16.22 4.50 1.03
C PHE A 198 16.21 5.61 2.09
N SER A 199 17.33 5.87 2.77
CA SER A 199 17.39 6.77 3.93
C SER A 199 17.23 8.26 3.60
N ASN A 200 17.55 8.67 2.38
CA ASN A 200 17.43 10.05 1.89
C ASN A 200 16.36 10.21 0.80
N ASP A 201 15.38 9.30 0.76
CA ASP A 201 14.26 9.36 -0.16
C ASP A 201 13.00 9.91 0.49
N THR A 202 12.15 10.56 -0.32
CA THR A 202 10.82 11.02 0.11
C THR A 202 9.78 9.99 -0.28
N TYR A 203 8.94 9.60 0.66
CA TYR A 203 7.86 8.63 0.42
C TYR A 203 6.49 9.30 0.53
N ASN A 204 5.70 9.24 -0.53
CA ASN A 204 4.39 9.87 -0.64
C ASN A 204 3.28 8.83 -0.53
N ALA A 205 2.18 9.14 0.18
CA ALA A 205 1.00 8.29 0.19
C ALA A 205 0.28 8.22 -1.16
N LEU A 206 0.45 9.27 -1.98
CA LEU A 206 -0.19 9.51 -3.28
C LEU A 206 -1.70 9.73 -3.23
N ASP A 207 -2.42 8.78 -2.63
CA ASP A 207 -3.87 8.84 -2.48
C ASP A 207 -4.28 10.08 -1.66
N THR A 208 -5.39 10.68 -2.04
CA THR A 208 -6.04 11.72 -1.23
C THR A 208 -6.86 11.06 -0.12
N PHE A 209 -6.67 11.51 1.12
CA PHE A 209 -7.47 11.13 2.28
C PHE A 209 -8.18 12.35 2.85
N GLU A 210 -8.93 12.13 3.92
CA GLU A 210 -9.71 13.15 4.61
C GLU A 210 -9.33 13.15 6.08
N PHE A 211 -8.88 14.30 6.60
CA PHE A 211 -8.78 14.54 8.04
C PHE A 211 -10.12 15.06 8.55
N VAL A 212 -10.63 14.43 9.62
CA VAL A 212 -11.93 14.73 10.22
C VAL A 212 -11.73 15.19 11.65
N ASP A 213 -12.12 16.42 11.95
CA ASP A 213 -11.95 17.01 13.28
C ASP A 213 -13.02 16.55 14.29
N LYS A 214 -12.93 17.08 15.51
CA LYS A 214 -13.86 16.78 16.61
C LYS A 214 -15.30 17.22 16.33
N ASP A 215 -15.50 18.22 15.46
CA ASP A 215 -16.81 18.76 15.09
C ASP A 215 -17.38 18.03 13.85
N GLY A 216 -16.63 17.07 13.28
CA GLY A 216 -17.01 16.31 12.11
C GLY A 216 -16.72 17.02 10.79
N ARG A 217 -15.97 18.13 10.80
CA ARG A 217 -15.55 18.82 9.57
C ARG A 217 -14.41 18.05 8.93
N SER A 218 -14.48 17.90 7.61
CA SER A 218 -13.50 17.17 6.81
C SER A 218 -12.64 18.11 5.98
N VAL A 219 -11.36 17.80 5.85
CA VAL A 219 -10.46 18.46 4.90
C VAL A 219 -9.62 17.42 4.13
N PRO A 220 -9.48 17.57 2.80
CA PRO A 220 -8.61 16.71 2.02
C PRO A 220 -7.15 16.85 2.45
N VAL A 221 -6.43 15.74 2.47
CA VAL A 221 -5.02 15.70 2.81
C VAL A 221 -4.26 14.70 1.94
N ARG A 222 -3.01 15.03 1.64
CA ARG A 222 -1.98 14.09 1.17
C ARG A 222 -0.81 14.18 2.14
N TRP A 223 -0.17 13.06 2.46
CA TRP A 223 0.98 13.08 3.35
C TRP A 223 2.21 12.44 2.73
N SER A 224 3.37 12.86 3.23
CA SER A 224 4.67 12.39 2.81
C SER A 224 5.59 12.21 4.02
N ALA A 225 6.47 11.22 3.96
CA ALA A 225 7.63 11.09 4.81
C ALA A 225 8.83 11.72 4.08
N VAL A 226 9.27 12.89 4.53
CA VAL A 226 10.39 13.65 3.96
C VAL A 226 11.65 13.38 4.78
N PRO A 227 12.76 12.93 4.19
CA PRO A 227 13.94 12.53 4.94
C PRO A 227 14.55 13.75 5.65
N ALA A 228 15.03 13.56 6.88
CA ALA A 228 15.78 14.63 7.57
C ALA A 228 17.21 14.76 7.03
N GLN A 229 17.76 13.67 6.50
CA GLN A 229 19.06 13.67 5.84
C GLN A 229 19.01 14.49 4.55
N PRO A 230 20.07 15.23 4.21
CA PRO A 230 20.16 15.93 2.94
C PRO A 230 20.00 14.98 1.75
N PHE A 231 19.30 15.44 0.71
CA PHE A 231 19.20 14.70 -0.54
C PHE A 231 20.60 14.50 -1.15
N SER A 232 20.89 13.26 -1.52
CA SER A 232 22.05 12.89 -2.33
C SER A 232 21.54 12.12 -3.56
N PRO A 233 21.94 12.48 -4.78
CA PRO A 233 21.46 11.81 -5.98
C PRO A 233 22.04 10.40 -6.11
N ALA A 234 21.30 9.51 -6.79
CA ALA A 234 21.82 8.22 -7.20
C ALA A 234 23.09 8.38 -8.04
N ALA A 235 24.14 7.67 -7.63
CA ALA A 235 25.38 7.56 -8.39
C ALA A 235 25.40 6.24 -9.17
N PRO A 236 26.15 6.15 -10.29
CA PRO A 236 26.48 4.88 -10.90
C PRO A 236 27.12 3.96 -9.85
N GLN A 237 26.59 2.76 -9.72
CA GLN A 237 27.07 1.74 -8.80
C GLN A 237 27.56 0.53 -9.59
N ASP A 238 28.67 -0.06 -9.14
CA ASP A 238 29.15 -1.34 -9.66
C ASP A 238 28.18 -2.43 -9.20
N LYS A 239 27.42 -2.97 -10.16
CA LYS A 239 26.26 -3.86 -9.95
C LYS A 239 26.63 -5.28 -9.50
N GLN A 240 27.71 -5.45 -8.76
CA GLN A 240 28.19 -6.77 -8.35
C GLN A 240 27.33 -7.36 -7.22
N ASP A 241 26.89 -6.53 -6.26
CA ASP A 241 25.97 -6.97 -5.21
C ASP A 241 24.51 -6.68 -5.62
N PRO A 242 23.64 -7.72 -5.74
CA PRO A 242 22.23 -7.52 -6.02
C PRO A 242 21.45 -6.84 -4.89
N ASN A 243 22.01 -6.63 -3.70
CA ASN A 243 21.37 -6.09 -2.50
C ASN A 243 21.97 -4.76 -2.00
N TYR A 244 22.83 -4.12 -2.78
CA TYR A 244 23.64 -2.98 -2.32
C TYR A 244 22.85 -1.79 -1.73
N LEU A 245 21.59 -1.55 -2.14
CA LEU A 245 20.78 -0.47 -1.57
C LEU A 245 20.24 -0.85 -0.19
N PHE A 246 19.95 -2.13 0.05
CA PHE A 246 19.61 -2.62 1.37
C PHE A 246 20.84 -2.73 2.28
N ASP A 247 21.98 -3.15 1.76
CA ASP A 247 23.23 -3.19 2.53
C ASP A 247 23.64 -1.78 2.99
N ALA A 248 23.57 -0.79 2.09
CA ALA A 248 23.79 0.61 2.44
C ALA A 248 22.79 1.12 3.50
N LEU A 249 21.52 0.72 3.42
CA LEU A 249 20.51 1.08 4.42
C LEU A 249 20.80 0.45 5.80
N ILE A 250 21.26 -0.80 5.83
CA ILE A 250 21.64 -1.50 7.07
C ILE A 250 22.86 -0.82 7.70
N ALA A 251 23.88 -0.50 6.90
CA ALA A 251 25.05 0.21 7.36
C ALA A 251 24.69 1.60 7.91
N ASP A 252 23.82 2.36 7.22
CA ASP A 252 23.35 3.67 7.66
C ASP A 252 22.66 3.60 9.04
N ALA A 253 21.75 2.64 9.20
CA ALA A 253 21.02 2.41 10.45
C ALA A 253 21.92 1.95 11.61
N ALA A 254 23.04 1.27 11.33
CA ALA A 254 24.01 0.88 12.35
C ALA A 254 24.81 2.08 12.90
N HIS A 255 24.91 3.17 12.13
CA HIS A 255 25.63 4.38 12.52
C HIS A 255 24.74 5.44 13.16
N HIS A 256 23.50 5.58 12.71
CA HIS A 256 22.52 6.47 13.33
C HIS A 256 21.07 6.05 13.05
N PRO A 257 20.10 6.51 13.87
CA PRO A 257 18.69 6.34 13.55
C PRO A 257 18.33 6.98 12.20
N LEU A 258 17.48 6.31 11.43
CA LEU A 258 16.95 6.83 10.18
C LEU A 258 15.71 7.66 10.47
N THR A 259 15.60 8.87 9.90
CA THR A 259 14.56 9.83 10.32
C THR A 259 13.86 10.50 9.15
N TRP A 260 12.53 10.58 9.22
CA TRP A 260 11.68 11.31 8.28
C TRP A 260 10.72 12.23 9.03
N LYS A 261 10.53 13.45 8.53
CA LYS A 261 9.41 14.31 8.90
C LYS A 261 8.15 13.83 8.18
N MET A 262 7.09 13.57 8.93
CA MET A 262 5.77 13.33 8.39
C MET A 262 5.11 14.69 8.14
N VAL A 263 4.88 15.01 6.87
CA VAL A 263 4.27 16.27 6.45
C VAL A 263 2.91 15.97 5.84
N ALA A 264 1.88 16.68 6.26
CA ALA A 264 0.58 16.68 5.59
C ALA A 264 0.41 17.97 4.78
N THR A 265 0.03 17.81 3.52
CA THR A 265 -0.39 18.90 2.63
C THR A 265 -1.91 19.00 2.72
N ILE A 266 -2.43 20.19 3.03
CA ILE A 266 -3.87 20.44 3.19
C ILE A 266 -4.45 20.89 1.85
N GLY A 267 -5.45 20.13 1.39
CA GLY A 267 -6.17 20.42 0.15
C GLY A 267 -7.19 21.55 0.33
N GLN A 268 -7.58 22.15 -0.79
CA GLN A 268 -8.59 23.19 -0.89
C GLN A 268 -9.73 22.75 -1.81
N PRO A 269 -10.92 23.40 -1.71
CA PRO A 269 -11.99 23.16 -2.67
C PRO A 269 -11.52 23.33 -4.12
N GLY A 270 -11.78 22.31 -4.95
CA GLY A 270 -11.38 22.28 -6.36
C GLY A 270 -10.09 21.50 -6.64
N ASP A 271 -9.34 21.10 -5.61
CA ASP A 271 -8.21 20.20 -5.80
C ASP A 271 -8.67 18.82 -6.30
N PRO A 272 -7.93 18.19 -7.21
CA PRO A 272 -8.27 16.87 -7.70
C PRO A 272 -8.09 15.83 -6.59
N VAL A 273 -9.10 14.97 -6.43
CA VAL A 273 -8.98 13.78 -5.58
C VAL A 273 -8.03 12.75 -6.20
N SER A 274 -8.02 12.67 -7.54
CA SER A 274 -7.26 11.69 -8.32
C SER A 274 -5.74 11.76 -8.04
N PRO A 275 -5.07 10.62 -7.78
CA PRO A 275 -3.68 10.60 -7.33
C PRO A 275 -2.63 10.79 -8.44
N ASP A 276 -3.06 10.77 -9.71
CA ASP A 276 -2.24 11.05 -10.88
C ASP A 276 -2.10 12.54 -11.19
N LEU A 277 -2.86 13.39 -10.49
CA LEU A 277 -2.84 14.84 -10.66
C LEU A 277 -2.20 15.54 -9.46
N PRO A 278 -1.27 16.50 -9.68
CA PRO A 278 -0.66 17.25 -8.59
C PRO A 278 -1.64 18.26 -8.00
N TRP A 279 -1.40 18.61 -6.74
CA TRP A 279 -1.95 19.84 -6.17
C TRP A 279 -0.98 20.99 -6.40
N PRO A 280 -1.45 22.25 -6.38
CA PRO A 280 -0.58 23.41 -6.42
C PRO A 280 0.50 23.38 -5.31
N GLU A 281 1.68 23.92 -5.60
CA GLU A 281 2.82 23.92 -4.65
C GLU A 281 2.62 24.88 -3.47
N ASP A 282 1.66 25.82 -3.57
CA ASP A 282 1.36 26.82 -2.54
C ASP A 282 0.43 26.30 -1.43
N ARG A 283 0.10 25.00 -1.45
CA ARG A 283 -0.76 24.38 -0.44
C ARG A 283 -0.10 24.45 0.93
N GLN A 284 -0.94 24.59 1.95
CA GLN A 284 -0.48 24.60 3.32
C GLN A 284 0.13 23.23 3.66
N HIS A 285 1.34 23.25 4.22
CA HIS A 285 1.98 22.08 4.79
C HIS A 285 1.97 22.16 6.31
N ILE A 286 1.65 21.06 6.98
CA ILE A 286 1.69 20.92 8.43
C ILE A 286 2.69 19.84 8.83
N ASP A 287 3.47 20.10 9.88
CA ASP A 287 4.42 19.13 10.42
C ASP A 287 3.66 18.22 11.38
N LEU A 288 3.44 16.96 11.02
CA LEU A 288 2.75 16.00 11.88
C LEU A 288 3.67 15.45 12.97
N GLY A 289 4.98 15.48 12.77
CA GLY A 289 5.96 14.84 13.62
C GLY A 289 7.10 14.16 12.88
N THR A 290 7.98 13.51 13.64
CA THR A 290 9.14 12.80 13.11
C THR A 290 9.03 11.29 13.33
N VAL A 291 9.14 10.51 12.27
CA VAL A 291 9.33 9.06 12.32
C VAL A 291 10.83 8.79 12.44
N THR A 292 11.22 8.07 13.48
CA THR A 292 12.57 7.56 13.70
C THR A 292 12.54 6.03 13.64
N LEU A 293 13.38 5.43 12.81
CA LEU A 293 13.56 3.99 12.66
C LEU A 293 15.01 3.65 12.99
N ASP A 294 15.22 2.90 14.06
CA ASP A 294 16.54 2.62 14.63
C ASP A 294 16.87 1.13 14.69
N LYS A 295 15.91 0.27 14.39
CA LYS A 295 16.11 -1.18 14.35
C LYS A 295 15.66 -1.75 13.02
N LEU A 296 16.61 -2.25 12.24
CA LEU A 296 16.34 -3.02 11.02
C LEU A 296 16.42 -4.52 11.30
N THR A 297 15.57 -5.29 10.64
CA THR A 297 15.51 -6.76 10.76
C THR A 297 15.14 -7.37 9.42
N SER A 298 15.67 -8.56 9.14
CA SER A 298 15.22 -9.32 7.97
C SER A 298 13.74 -9.63 8.08
N GLU A 299 13.05 -9.67 6.95
CA GLU A 299 11.65 -10.07 6.88
C GLU A 299 11.43 -11.55 7.21
N ASP A 300 12.47 -12.38 7.26
CA ASP A 300 12.29 -13.78 7.64
C ASP A 300 11.88 -13.94 9.12
N VAL A 301 12.27 -12.98 9.97
CA VAL A 301 12.03 -13.00 11.43
C VAL A 301 11.49 -11.68 11.99
N GLY A 302 11.40 -10.65 11.15
CA GLY A 302 11.10 -9.29 11.57
C GLY A 302 9.62 -9.06 11.90
N PRO A 303 9.31 -7.98 12.65
CA PRO A 303 7.96 -7.69 13.10
C PRO A 303 7.02 -7.25 11.96
N CYS A 304 7.56 -6.86 10.81
CA CYS A 304 6.75 -6.43 9.66
C CYS A 304 6.20 -7.62 8.84
N THR A 305 6.66 -8.85 9.12
CA THR A 305 6.28 -10.06 8.40
C THR A 305 4.78 -10.30 8.48
N ASP A 306 4.17 -10.14 9.65
CA ASP A 306 2.76 -10.48 9.87
C ASP A 306 1.83 -9.27 9.69
N ILE A 307 2.37 -8.17 9.19
CA ILE A 307 1.62 -6.93 8.98
C ILE A 307 1.12 -6.87 7.54
N ASN A 308 -0.19 -6.64 7.44
CA ASN A 308 -0.81 -6.11 6.24
C ASN A 308 -0.86 -4.57 6.34
N PHE A 309 -0.03 -3.86 5.58
CA PHE A 309 0.03 -2.38 5.58
C PHE A 309 -1.10 -1.75 4.75
N ASP A 310 -2.31 -2.26 4.92
CA ASP A 310 -3.51 -1.79 4.23
C ASP A 310 -3.73 -0.29 4.52
N PRO A 311 -3.72 0.58 3.50
CA PRO A 311 -3.84 2.03 3.67
C PRO A 311 -5.24 2.48 4.15
N THR A 312 -6.20 1.57 4.23
CA THR A 312 -7.56 1.85 4.73
C THR A 312 -7.74 1.51 6.21
N VAL A 313 -6.72 0.96 6.86
CA VAL A 313 -6.67 0.86 8.33
C VAL A 313 -6.32 2.24 8.87
N LEU A 314 -7.36 3.02 9.08
CA LEU A 314 -7.32 4.42 9.48
C LEU A 314 -7.98 4.59 10.85
N PRO A 315 -7.40 5.42 11.73
CA PRO A 315 -8.02 5.75 13.00
C PRO A 315 -9.20 6.71 12.81
N ALA A 316 -10.11 6.75 13.80
CA ALA A 316 -11.16 7.75 13.86
C ALA A 316 -10.55 9.15 13.76
N GLY A 317 -11.02 9.93 12.78
CA GLY A 317 -10.41 11.22 12.43
C GLY A 317 -9.60 11.19 11.12
N ILE A 318 -9.42 10.03 10.50
CA ILE A 318 -8.89 9.90 9.13
C ILE A 318 -9.84 8.98 8.35
N SER A 319 -10.18 9.35 7.12
CA SER A 319 -10.98 8.53 6.22
C SER A 319 -10.47 8.59 4.78
N THR A 320 -10.88 7.63 3.96
CA THR A 320 -10.60 7.68 2.52
C THR A 320 -11.41 8.79 1.87
N SER A 321 -10.84 9.47 0.87
CA SER A 321 -11.60 10.36 -0.01
C SER A 321 -12.51 9.56 -0.96
N ALA A 322 -13.05 10.24 -1.98
CA ALA A 322 -13.81 9.60 -3.07
C ALA A 322 -12.94 8.77 -4.03
N ASP A 323 -11.61 8.74 -3.85
CA ASP A 323 -10.72 7.87 -4.60
C ASP A 323 -11.04 6.38 -4.33
N ALA A 324 -11.22 5.61 -5.41
CA ALA A 324 -11.49 4.17 -5.32
C ALA A 324 -10.22 3.32 -5.18
N ILE A 325 -9.02 3.88 -5.44
CA ILE A 325 -7.74 3.16 -5.34
C ILE A 325 -7.50 2.61 -3.93
N PRO A 326 -7.63 3.37 -2.83
CA PRO A 326 -7.47 2.84 -1.47
C PRO A 326 -8.32 1.59 -1.20
N SER A 327 -9.58 1.58 -1.62
CA SER A 327 -10.48 0.44 -1.44
C SER A 327 -10.02 -0.80 -2.21
N ALA A 328 -9.60 -0.64 -3.47
CA ALA A 328 -9.05 -1.75 -4.26
C ALA A 328 -7.71 -2.24 -3.71
N ARG A 329 -6.87 -1.33 -3.20
CA ARG A 329 -5.64 -1.68 -2.48
C ARG A 329 -5.98 -2.55 -1.28
N SER A 330 -6.90 -2.15 -0.40
CA SER A 330 -7.32 -2.96 0.75
C SER A 330 -7.68 -4.39 0.37
N ALA A 331 -8.50 -4.56 -0.68
CA ALA A 331 -8.90 -5.87 -1.17
C ALA A 331 -7.70 -6.70 -1.69
N ALA A 332 -6.83 -6.11 -2.53
CA ALA A 332 -5.64 -6.78 -3.04
C ALA A 332 -4.65 -7.15 -1.91
N TYR A 333 -4.46 -6.25 -0.95
CA TYR A 333 -3.61 -6.42 0.24
C TYR A 333 -4.10 -7.61 1.08
N SER A 334 -5.40 -7.69 1.35
CA SER A 334 -6.04 -8.80 2.06
C SER A 334 -5.82 -10.15 1.35
N ARG A 335 -6.06 -10.21 0.04
CA ARG A 335 -5.85 -11.44 -0.75
C ARG A 335 -4.38 -11.87 -0.77
N SER A 336 -3.46 -10.93 -1.02
CA SER A 336 -2.02 -11.17 -1.01
C SER A 336 -1.55 -11.69 0.35
N PHE A 337 -2.00 -11.06 1.45
CA PHE A 337 -1.73 -11.49 2.82
C PHE A 337 -2.21 -12.91 3.08
N MET A 338 -3.46 -13.23 2.75
CA MET A 338 -4.01 -14.56 2.96
C MET A 338 -3.26 -15.65 2.18
N LEU A 339 -2.82 -15.37 0.95
CA LEU A 339 -2.01 -16.31 0.17
C LEU A 339 -0.66 -16.57 0.83
N ARG A 340 0.11 -15.52 1.16
CA ARG A 340 1.43 -15.69 1.77
C ARG A 340 1.37 -16.36 3.15
N GLU A 341 0.33 -16.11 3.94
CA GLU A 341 0.14 -16.81 5.22
C GLU A 341 -0.06 -18.31 5.03
N LYS A 342 -0.85 -18.71 4.03
CA LYS A 342 -1.04 -20.13 3.70
C LYS A 342 0.24 -20.79 3.16
N GLU A 343 1.06 -20.01 2.47
CA GLU A 343 2.30 -20.45 1.84
C GLU A 343 3.53 -20.38 2.77
N ARG A 344 3.37 -19.81 3.98
CA ARG A 344 4.47 -19.47 4.91
C ARG A 344 5.44 -20.62 5.15
N ALA A 345 4.92 -21.83 5.38
CA ALA A 345 5.73 -23.00 5.67
C ALA A 345 6.66 -23.41 4.51
N ALA A 346 6.36 -22.98 3.28
CA ALA A 346 7.13 -23.28 2.08
C ALA A 346 7.90 -22.06 1.55
N LYS A 347 7.84 -20.91 2.24
CA LYS A 347 8.56 -19.70 1.85
C LYS A 347 10.08 -19.93 1.97
N PRO A 348 10.88 -19.70 0.92
CA PRO A 348 12.33 -19.72 1.05
C PRO A 348 12.84 -18.45 1.78
N PRO A 349 14.12 -18.42 2.20
CA PRO A 349 14.73 -17.23 2.78
C PRO A 349 14.59 -15.99 1.88
N SER A 350 14.48 -14.81 2.50
CA SER A 350 14.40 -13.54 1.79
C SER A 350 15.73 -13.16 1.15
N ALA A 351 15.71 -12.27 0.15
CA ALA A 351 16.93 -11.79 -0.48
C ALA A 351 17.87 -11.06 0.48
N VAL A 352 17.31 -10.37 1.48
CA VAL A 352 18.05 -9.74 2.58
C VAL A 352 17.81 -10.60 3.83
N THR A 353 18.80 -11.41 4.19
CA THR A 353 18.68 -12.43 5.24
C THR A 353 18.97 -11.86 6.63
N GLU A 354 18.62 -12.61 7.68
CA GLU A 354 18.97 -12.24 9.05
C GLU A 354 20.49 -12.12 9.24
N THR A 355 21.26 -13.00 8.61
CA THR A 355 22.72 -12.96 8.64
C THR A 355 23.27 -11.67 8.03
N ASP A 356 22.71 -11.22 6.90
CA ASP A 356 23.13 -9.97 6.26
C ASP A 356 22.90 -8.77 7.18
N VAL A 357 21.74 -8.71 7.84
CA VAL A 357 21.40 -7.63 8.78
C VAL A 357 22.30 -7.64 10.01
N LEU A 358 22.55 -8.82 10.60
CA LEU A 358 23.42 -8.95 11.77
C LEU A 358 24.89 -8.62 11.47
N ALA A 359 25.32 -8.80 10.22
CA ALA A 359 26.65 -8.40 9.77
C ALA A 359 26.81 -6.88 9.56
N GLY A 360 25.72 -6.10 9.65
CA GLY A 360 25.73 -4.67 9.34
C GLY A 360 25.58 -4.37 7.83
N GLY A 361 25.10 -5.34 7.05
CA GLY A 361 25.09 -5.31 5.58
C GLY A 361 26.36 -5.95 5.01
N LYS A 362 26.33 -6.33 3.73
CA LYS A 362 27.54 -6.71 2.99
C LYS A 362 28.28 -5.43 2.60
N SER A 363 29.48 -5.25 3.16
CA SER A 363 30.39 -4.15 2.75
C SER A 363 31.00 -4.42 1.39
#